data_AF-A0A7W7IN64-F1
#
_entry.id   AF-A0A7W7IN64-F1
#
_cell.length_a   1.000
_cell.length_b   1.000
_cell.length_c   1.000
_cell.angle_alpha   90.00
_cell.angle_beta   90.00
_cell.angle_gamma   90.00
#
_symmetry.space_group_name_H-M   'P 1'
#
loop_
_entity.id
_entity.type
_entity.pdbx_description
1 polymer ?
#
loop_
_entity_poly.entity_id
_entity_poly.type
_entity_poly.pdbx_seq_one_letter_code
_entity_poly.pdbx_strand_id
1 'polypeptide(L)'
;MHYLKTASFGGLFTVAFGVAAAFQITFSILGVVLAFLAPGLFYMNGAAATSAMGAIGVLIFLLVVGLCVNAAMSALGALAVMSVRRFLPAAKTV
;
A
#
# COMPACT_ATOMS: atom_id res chain seq x y z
N MET A 1 13.25 -12.83 -12.25
CA MET A 1 14.22 -13.22 -11.19
C MET A 1 15.54 -12.44 -11.22
N HIS A 2 16.02 -11.94 -12.36
CA HIS A 2 17.27 -11.17 -12.42
C HIS A 2 17.22 -9.86 -11.59
N TYR A 3 16.13 -9.09 -11.70
CA TYR A 3 15.91 -7.86 -10.92
C TYR A 3 15.88 -8.12 -9.40
N LEU A 4 15.27 -9.22 -8.95
CA LEU A 4 15.25 -9.61 -7.53
C LEU A 4 16.62 -10.03 -6.99
N LYS A 5 17.61 -10.33 -7.85
CA LYS A 5 18.97 -10.66 -7.45
C LYS A 5 19.90 -9.44 -7.43
N THR A 6 19.65 -8.45 -8.27
CA THR A 6 20.56 -7.30 -8.46
C THR A 6 20.00 -5.95 -8.01
N ALA A 7 18.68 -5.79 -7.86
CA ALA A 7 18.06 -4.50 -7.55
C ALA A 7 18.46 -3.99 -6.16
N SER A 8 18.66 -2.68 -6.03
CA SER A 8 18.90 -2.02 -4.74
C SER A 8 17.64 -2.08 -3.87
N PHE A 9 17.80 -1.85 -2.56
CA PHE A 9 16.68 -1.70 -1.62
C PHE A 9 15.65 -0.70 -2.14
N GLY A 10 16.09 0.46 -2.63
CA GLY A 10 15.21 1.48 -3.21
C GLY A 10 14.43 0.96 -4.41
N GLY A 11 15.04 0.19 -5.32
CA GLY A 11 14.32 -0.40 -6.44
C GLY A 11 13.24 -1.39 -6.02
N LEU A 12 13.55 -2.26 -5.04
CA LEU A 12 12.58 -3.22 -4.49
C LEU A 12 11.43 -2.53 -3.76
N PHE A 13 11.75 -1.52 -2.94
CA PHE A 13 10.78 -0.72 -2.21
C PHE A 13 9.85 0.03 -3.17
N THR A 14 10.39 0.78 -4.13
CA THR A 14 9.59 1.62 -5.03
C THR A 14 8.65 0.80 -5.90
N VAL A 15 9.06 -0.38 -6.36
CA VAL A 15 8.16 -1.26 -7.13
C VAL A 15 7.04 -1.79 -6.24
N ALA A 16 7.35 -2.32 -5.05
CA ALA A 16 6.34 -2.86 -4.14
C ALA A 16 5.36 -1.76 -3.67
N PHE A 17 5.91 -0.63 -3.24
CA PHE A 17 5.13 0.51 -2.78
C PHE A 17 4.30 1.12 -3.91
N GLY A 18 4.88 1.29 -5.10
CA GLY A 18 4.22 1.89 -6.25
C GLY A 18 3.05 1.06 -6.76
N VAL A 19 3.19 -0.27 -6.85
CA VAL A 19 2.09 -1.16 -7.22
C VAL A 19 0.96 -1.06 -6.20
N ALA A 20 1.27 -1.18 -4.92
CA ALA A 20 0.26 -1.10 -3.86
C ALA A 20 -0.40 0.28 -3.77
N ALA A 21 0.36 1.37 -3.97
CA ALA A 21 -0.16 2.73 -4.00
C ALA A 21 -1.11 2.94 -5.20
N ALA A 22 -0.82 2.36 -6.37
CA ALA A 22 -1.71 2.42 -7.52
C ALA A 22 -3.07 1.77 -7.22
N PHE A 23 -3.07 0.57 -6.65
CA PHE A 23 -4.32 -0.08 -6.18
C PHE A 23 -5.03 0.79 -5.15
N GLN A 24 -4.30 1.34 -4.20
CA GLN A 24 -4.87 2.17 -3.14
C GLN A 24 -5.56 3.44 -3.70
N ILE A 25 -4.96 4.09 -4.71
CA ILE A 25 -5.58 5.22 -5.42
C ILE A 25 -6.87 4.79 -6.12
N THR A 26 -6.87 3.66 -6.83
CA THR A 26 -8.08 3.13 -7.49
C THR A 26 -9.20 2.84 -6.48
N PHE A 27 -8.87 2.19 -5.36
CA PHE A 27 -9.83 1.91 -4.30
C PHE A 27 -10.29 3.18 -3.57
N SER A 28 -9.44 4.20 -3.44
CA SER A 28 -9.84 5.50 -2.88
C SER A 28 -10.82 6.22 -3.79
N ILE A 29 -10.64 6.18 -5.11
CA ILE A 29 -11.63 6.75 -6.06
C ILE A 29 -12.97 6.02 -5.92
N LEU A 30 -12.95 4.68 -5.88
CA LEU A 30 -14.15 3.88 -5.66
C LEU A 30 -14.80 4.22 -4.31
N GLY A 31 -14.00 4.35 -3.26
CA GLY A 31 -14.44 4.74 -1.92
C GLY A 31 -15.12 6.11 -1.91
N VAL A 32 -14.57 7.10 -2.60
CA VAL A 32 -15.18 8.43 -2.73
C VAL A 32 -16.54 8.35 -3.42
N VAL A 33 -16.66 7.59 -4.50
CA VAL A 33 -17.96 7.36 -5.17
C VAL A 33 -18.96 6.72 -4.21
N LEU A 34 -18.54 5.71 -3.45
CA LEU A 34 -19.37 5.05 -2.44
C LEU A 34 -19.74 5.97 -1.27
N ALA A 35 -18.87 6.92 -0.89
CA ALA A 35 -19.17 7.89 0.17
C ALA A 35 -20.32 8.84 -0.20
N PHE A 36 -20.52 9.12 -1.48
CA PHE A 36 -21.67 9.90 -1.95
C PHE A 36 -22.92 9.05 -2.15
N LEU A 37 -22.80 7.82 -2.65
CA LEU A 37 -23.93 6.94 -2.93
C LEU A 37 -24.49 6.24 -1.68
N ALA A 38 -23.62 5.91 -0.73
CA ALA A 38 -23.95 5.14 0.47
C ALA A 38 -23.04 5.53 1.66
N PRO A 39 -23.17 6.75 2.21
CA PRO A 39 -22.33 7.22 3.31
C PRO A 39 -22.42 6.34 4.57
N GLY A 40 -23.55 5.65 4.78
CA GLY A 40 -23.75 4.72 5.90
C GLY A 40 -22.83 3.49 5.91
N LEU A 41 -22.09 3.22 4.84
CA LEU A 41 -21.05 2.18 4.80
C LEU A 41 -19.80 2.56 5.58
N PHE A 42 -19.58 3.85 5.84
CA PHE A 42 -18.38 4.35 6.50
C PHE A 42 -18.69 4.65 7.96
N TYR A 43 -17.94 4.03 8.88
CA TYR A 43 -18.14 4.22 10.31
C TYR A 43 -17.06 5.14 10.88
N MET A 44 -17.49 6.10 11.69
CA MET A 44 -16.64 7.03 12.40
C MET A 44 -16.97 6.94 13.89
N ASN A 45 -16.00 6.54 14.72
CA ASN A 45 -16.20 6.36 16.17
C ASN A 45 -17.36 5.42 16.56
N GLY A 46 -17.59 4.35 15.80
CA GLY A 46 -18.65 3.36 16.07
C GLY A 46 -20.05 3.74 15.58
N ALA A 47 -20.22 4.93 15.00
CA ALA A 47 -21.46 5.36 14.35
C ALA A 47 -21.29 5.43 12.83
N ALA A 48 -22.32 5.09 12.07
CA ALA A 48 -22.32 5.26 10.62
C ALA A 48 -22.29 6.75 10.25
N ALA A 49 -21.55 7.10 9.20
CA ALA A 49 -21.46 8.47 8.73
C ALA A 49 -22.82 8.93 8.19
N THR A 50 -23.35 10.00 8.79
CA THR A 50 -24.64 10.58 8.42
C THR A 50 -24.53 11.60 7.29
N SER A 51 -23.31 11.92 6.86
CA SER A 51 -23.01 12.87 5.80
C SER A 51 -21.83 12.42 4.96
N ALA A 52 -21.83 12.79 3.67
CA ALA A 52 -20.74 12.51 2.74
C ALA A 52 -19.39 13.08 3.24
N MET A 53 -19.41 14.23 3.92
CA MET A 53 -18.20 14.85 4.48
C MET A 53 -17.58 14.01 5.60
N GLY A 54 -18.40 13.36 6.44
CA GLY A 54 -17.93 12.40 7.44
C GLY A 54 -17.29 11.16 6.82
N ALA A 55 -17.93 10.61 5.77
CA ALA A 55 -17.39 9.47 5.03
C ALA A 55 -16.06 9.80 4.33
N ILE A 56 -15.92 10.99 3.73
CA ILE A 56 -14.66 11.47 3.15
C ILE A 56 -13.56 11.58 4.22
N GLY A 57 -13.89 12.08 5.42
CA GLY A 57 -12.93 12.13 6.54
C GLY A 57 -12.39 10.75 6.92
N VAL A 58 -13.26 9.74 7.00
CA VAL A 58 -12.87 8.34 7.23
C VAL A 58 -12.01 7.81 6.10
N LEU A 59 -12.35 8.09 4.85
CA LEU A 59 -11.57 7.67 3.67
C LEU A 59 -10.16 8.25 3.66
N ILE A 60 -10.01 9.55 3.97
CA ILE A 60 -8.68 10.19 4.06
C ILE A 60 -7.86 9.57 5.18
N PHE A 61 -8.47 9.33 6.34
CA PHE A 61 -7.79 8.67 7.46
C PHE A 61 -7.31 7.25 7.07
N LEU A 62 -8.20 6.44 6.49
CA LEU A 62 -7.85 5.09 6.02
C LEU A 62 -6.79 5.11 4.91
N LEU A 63 -6.81 6.12 4.03
CA LEU A 63 -5.78 6.29 3.01
C LEU A 63 -4.41 6.55 3.64
N VAL A 64 -4.30 7.46 4.62
CA VAL A 64 -3.03 7.74 5.30
C VAL A 64 -2.52 6.51 6.04
N VAL A 65 -3.39 5.86 6.83
CA VAL A 65 -3.02 4.63 7.55
C VAL A 65 -2.57 3.54 6.58
N GLY A 66 -3.32 3.33 5.49
CA GLY A 66 -2.98 2.35 4.48
C GLY A 66 -1.66 2.65 3.77
N LEU A 67 -1.33 3.93 3.53
CA LEU A 67 -0.05 4.33 2.95
C LEU A 67 1.11 4.05 3.91
N CYS A 68 0.93 4.33 5.20
CA CYS A 68 1.93 4.00 6.22
C CYS A 68 2.16 2.48 6.31
N VAL A 69 1.09 1.69 6.33
CA VAL A 69 1.18 0.22 6.34
C VAL A 69 1.83 -0.30 5.05
N ASN A 70 1.45 0.24 3.90
CA ASN A 70 2.04 -0.11 2.61
C ASN A 70 3.55 0.18 2.58
N ALA A 71 3.97 1.36 3.06
CA ALA A 71 5.38 1.71 3.18
C ALA A 71 6.12 0.73 4.11
N ALA A 72 5.56 0.42 5.28
CA ALA A 72 6.15 -0.54 6.22
C ALA A 72 6.29 -1.94 5.59
N MET A 73 5.24 -2.45 4.95
CA MET A 73 5.23 -3.75 4.28
C MET A 73 6.21 -3.81 3.11
N SER A 74 6.28 -2.74 2.31
CA SER A 74 7.21 -2.64 1.19
C SER A 74 8.67 -2.60 1.67
N ALA A 75 8.94 -1.89 2.76
CA ALA A 75 10.26 -1.87 3.39
C ALA A 75 10.64 -3.24 3.96
N LEU A 76 9.72 -3.91 4.67
CA LEU A 76 9.92 -5.26 5.20
C LEU A 76 10.16 -6.28 4.07
N GLY A 77 9.38 -6.21 2.99
CA GLY A 77 9.56 -7.07 1.82
C GLY A 77 10.92 -6.85 1.14
N ALA A 78 11.35 -5.59 0.98
CA ALA A 78 12.66 -5.26 0.44
C ALA A 78 13.80 -5.75 1.35
N LEU A 79 13.67 -5.61 2.68
CA LEU A 79 14.62 -6.15 3.66
C LEU A 79 14.68 -7.68 3.61
N ALA A 80 13.53 -8.36 3.52
CA ALA A 80 13.47 -9.81 3.42
C ALA A 80 14.19 -10.31 2.16
N VAL A 81 13.93 -9.69 1.00
CA VAL A 81 14.63 -10.03 -0.25
C VAL A 81 16.14 -9.79 -0.14
N MET A 82 16.56 -8.66 0.45
CA MET A 82 17.98 -8.36 0.68
C MET A 82 18.64 -9.38 1.64
N SER A 83 17.90 -9.85 2.64
CA SER A 83 18.36 -10.85 3.61
C SER A 83 18.50 -12.22 2.97
N VAL A 84 17.52 -12.65 2.18
CA VAL A 84 17.53 -13.92 1.45
C VAL A 84 18.66 -13.97 0.42
N ARG A 85 19.04 -12.83 -0.19
CA ARG A 85 20.21 -12.77 -1.09
C ARG A 85 21.52 -13.18 -0.42
N ARG A 86 21.67 -13.01 0.89
CA ARG A 86 22.88 -13.47 1.60
C ARG A 86 23.02 -14.99 1.61
N PHE A 87 21.91 -15.71 1.42
CA PHE A 87 21.86 -17.18 1.39
C PHE A 87 21.70 -17.75 -0.02
N LEU A 88 21.49 -16.90 -1.03
CA LEU A 88 21.44 -17.35 -2.42
C LEU A 88 22.86 -17.42 -2.99
N PRO A 89 23.25 -18.51 -3.67
CA PRO A 89 24.56 -18.62 -4.28
C PRO A 89 24.76 -17.48 -5.27
N ALA A 90 25.93 -16.82 -5.20
CA ALA A 90 26.30 -15.72 -6.08
C ALA A 90 26.04 -16.14 -7.53
N ALA A 91 25.19 -15.38 -8.23
CA ALA A 91 24.93 -15.65 -9.63
C ALA A 91 26.27 -15.56 -10.38
N LYS A 92 26.73 -16.67 -10.98
CA LYS A 92 27.84 -16.64 -11.93
C LYS A 92 27.46 -15.63 -13.00
N THR A 93 28.15 -14.49 -13.00
CA THR A 93 28.24 -13.60 -14.16
C THR A 93 28.84 -14.43 -15.28
N VAL A 94 28.00 -14.81 -16.25
CA VAL A 94 28.45 -15.25 -17.57
C VAL A 94 28.44 -14.01 -18.45
#